data_AF-A0A2V3VNZ8-F1
#
_entry.id   AF-A0A2V3VNZ8-F1
#
_cell.length_a   1.000
_cell.length_b   1.000
_cell.length_c   1.000
_cell.angle_alpha   90.00
_cell.angle_beta   90.00
_cell.angle_gamma   90.00
#
_symmetry.space_group_name_H-M   'P 1'
#
loop_
_entity.id
_entity.type
_entity.pdbx_description
1 polymer ?
#
loop_
_entity_poly.entity_id
_entity_poly.type
_entity_poly.pdbx_seq_one_letter_code
_entity_poly.pdbx_strand_id
1 'polypeptide(L)' 'MFGTVAYYSEQLMTIVMNRLVINDAISLDDSYEKLQEEISTLNESETSKQVYYRNLTKAYEKVTNYIYGVDKEEELV' A
#
# COMPACT_ATOMS: atom_id res chain seq x y z
N MET A 1 -4.46 10.37 8.13
CA MET A 1 -3.75 9.92 9.34
C MET A 1 -2.65 8.96 8.91
N PHE A 2 -1.39 9.28 9.24
CA PHE A 2 -0.24 8.47 8.85
C PHE A 2 -0.34 7.04 9.41
N GLY A 3 0.19 6.05 8.68
CA GLY A 3 0.25 4.66 9.15
C GLY A 3 -1.07 3.87 9.07
N THR A 4 -2.14 4.46 8.54
CA THR A 4 -3.43 3.78 8.36
C THR A 4 -3.54 3.07 7.01
N VAL A 5 -4.41 2.06 6.90
CA VAL A 5 -4.69 1.37 5.63
C VAL A 5 -5.15 2.35 4.56
N ALA A 6 -6.01 3.33 4.92
CA ALA A 6 -6.49 4.35 3.99
C ALA A 6 -5.34 5.20 3.44
N TYR A 7 -4.46 5.69 4.33
CA TYR A 7 -3.29 6.47 3.93
C TYR A 7 -2.40 5.71 2.94
N TYR A 8 -2.04 4.47 3.25
CA TYR A 8 -1.20 3.68 2.34
C TYR A 8 -1.93 3.33 1.04
N SER A 9 -3.24 3.08 1.08
CA SER A 9 -4.03 2.79 -0.13
C SER A 9 -4.04 4.00 -1.07
N GLU A 10 -4.20 5.21 -0.54
CA GLU A 10 -4.17 6.46 -1.32
C GLU A 10 -2.79 6.70 -1.94
N GLN A 11 -1.70 6.48 -1.20
CA GLN A 11 -0.33 6.61 -1.71
C GLN A 11 -0.08 5.64 -2.87
N LEU A 12 -0.38 4.35 -2.67
CA LEU A 12 -0.20 3.31 -3.68
C LEU A 12 -1.08 3.57 -4.92
N MET A 13 -2.34 3.98 -4.72
CA MET A 13 -3.26 4.29 -5.83
C MET A 13 -2.81 5.52 -6.63
N THR A 14 -2.28 6.55 -5.96
CA THR A 14 -1.75 7.74 -6.62
C THR A 14 -0.61 7.37 -7.57
N ILE A 15 0.26 6.45 -7.18
CA ILE A 15 1.38 6.02 -8.02
C ILE A 15 0.86 5.21 -9.22
N VAL A 16 -0.12 4.33 -9.02
CA VAL A 16 -0.77 3.57 -10.10
C VAL A 16 -1.45 4.48 -11.11
N MET A 17 -2.18 5.50 -10.64
CA MET A 17 -2.83 6.49 -11.52
C MET A 17 -1.78 7.35 -12.25
N ASN A 18 -0.72 7.78 -11.57
CA ASN A 18 0.35 8.55 -12.19
C ASN A 18 1.14 7.75 -13.23
N ARG A 19 1.30 6.43 -13.04
CA ARG A 19 1.87 5.53 -14.05
C ARG A 19 1.09 5.55 -15.35
N LEU A 20 -0.25 5.57 -15.27
CA LEU A 20 -1.13 5.66 -16.45
C LEU A 20 -0.96 6.99 -17.22
N VAL A 21 -0.49 8.05 -16.54
CA VAL A 21 -0.39 9.40 -17.10
C VAL A 21 1.04 9.75 -17.56
N ILE A 22 2.08 9.31 -16.84
CA ILE A 22 3.45 9.85 -16.98
C ILE A 22 4.42 8.85 -17.64
N ASN A 23 4.03 7.60 -17.89
CA ASN A 23 4.91 6.58 -18.49
C ASN A 23 6.20 6.37 -17.67
N ASP A 24 6.19 6.73 -16.39
CA ASP A 24 7.28 6.50 -15.45
C ASP A 24 7.08 5.14 -14.77
N ALA A 25 8.18 4.41 -14.62
CA ALA A 25 8.18 2.96 -14.44
C ALA A 25 8.19 2.52 -12.96
N ILE A 26 7.72 3.36 -12.04
CA ILE A 26 7.62 2.95 -10.63
C ILE A 26 6.47 1.96 -10.51
N SER A 27 6.80 0.71 -10.19
CA SER A 27 5.82 -0.35 -9.99
C SER A 27 5.12 -0.21 -8.64
N LEU A 28 4.01 -0.93 -8.48
CA LEU A 28 3.34 -1.03 -7.18
C LEU A 28 4.27 -1.65 -6.12
N ASP A 29 5.15 -2.57 -6.55
CA ASP A 29 6.10 -3.28 -5.70
C ASP A 29 7.21 -2.33 -5.23
N ASP A 30 7.77 -1.53 -6.14
CA ASP A 30 8.77 -0.51 -5.78
C ASP A 30 8.19 0.50 -4.78
N SER A 31 6.90 0.81 -4.91
CA SER A 31 6.19 1.73 -4.02
C SER A 31 5.97 1.10 -2.64
N TYR A 32 5.66 -0.19 -2.61
CA TYR A 32 5.52 -0.95 -1.38
C TYR A 32 6.85 -1.04 -0.62
N GLU A 33 7.94 -1.36 -1.31
CA GLU A 33 9.29 -1.41 -0.71
C GLU A 33 9.71 -0.06 -0.14
N LYS A 34 9.50 1.05 -0.87
CA LYS A 34 9.77 2.40 -0.36
C LYS A 34 8.99 2.71 0.92
N LEU A 35 7.70 2.38 0.97
CA LEU A 35 6.89 2.60 2.17
C LEU A 35 7.35 1.71 3.33
N GLN A 36 7.90 0.51 3.07
CA GLN A 36 8.52 -0.32 4.09
C GLN A 36 9.81 0.33 4.63
N GLU A 37 10.66 0.85 3.76
CA GLU A 37 11.87 1.60 4.15
C GLU A 37 11.51 2.83 5.00
N GLU A 38 10.49 3.59 4.61
CA GLU A 38 9.97 4.71 5.39
C GLU A 38 9.56 4.27 6.80
N ILE A 39 8.77 3.20 6.93
CA ILE A 39 8.37 2.66 8.25
C ILE A 39 9.60 2.25 9.06
N SER A 40 10.61 1.63 8.43
CA SER A 40 11.83 1.17 9.10
C SER A 40 12.62 2.32 9.73
N THR A 41 12.62 3.48 9.08
CA THR A 41 13.37 4.67 9.51
C THR A 41 12.64 5.56 10.51
N LEU A 42 11.35 5.31 10.77
CA LEU A 42 10.57 6.05 11.77
C LEU A 42 11.19 5.93 13.18
N ASN A 43 11.18 7.04 13.91
CA ASN A 43 11.50 7.06 15.34
C ASN A 43 10.27 6.67 16.18
N GLU A 44 9.82 5.44 15.98
CA GLU A 44 8.60 4.86 16.56
C GLU A 44 8.91 3.53 17.25
N SER A 45 8.04 3.12 18.17
CA SER A 45 8.21 1.82 18.85
C SER A 45 8.10 0.66 17.84
N GLU A 46 8.76 -0.45 18.14
CA GLU A 46 8.67 -1.64 17.29
C GLU A 46 7.22 -2.12 17.13
N THR A 47 6.43 -2.02 18.20
CA THR A 47 4.99 -2.32 18.18
C THR A 47 4.24 -1.39 17.21
N SER A 48 4.53 -0.09 17.22
CA SER A 48 3.95 0.88 16.27
C SER A 48 4.33 0.51 14.83
N LYS A 49 5.60 0.19 14.58
CA LYS A 49 6.09 -0.20 13.25
C LYS A 49 5.42 -1.47 12.75
N GLN A 50 5.24 -2.49 13.59
CA GLN A 50 4.50 -3.70 13.24
C GLN A 50 3.05 -3.41 12.83
N VAL A 51 2.39 -2.48 13.52
CA VAL A 51 1.04 -2.02 13.13
C VAL A 51 1.07 -1.34 11.77
N TYR A 52 2.05 -0.47 11.52
CA TYR A 52 2.21 0.21 10.24
C TYR A 52 2.49 -0.77 9.09
N TYR A 53 3.41 -1.73 9.27
CA TYR A 53 3.67 -2.77 8.28
C TYR A 53 2.42 -3.59 7.98
N ARG A 54 1.68 -4.02 9.00
CA ARG A 54 0.42 -4.76 8.80
C ARG A 54 -0.60 -3.94 8.02
N ASN A 55 -0.70 -2.64 8.31
CA ASN A 55 -1.63 -1.76 7.61
C ASN A 55 -1.18 -1.50 6.16
N LEU A 56 0.12 -1.42 5.91
CA LEU A 56 0.70 -1.29 4.58
C LEU A 56 0.44 -2.55 3.74
N THR A 57 0.65 -3.75 4.29
CA THR A 57 0.34 -5.02 3.60
C THR A 57 -1.14 -5.10 3.20
N LYS A 58 -2.06 -4.76 4.12
CA LYS A 58 -3.49 -4.72 3.81
C LYS A 58 -3.84 -3.73 2.71
N ALA A 59 -3.19 -2.56 2.70
CA ALA A 59 -3.39 -1.56 1.66
C ALA A 59 -2.88 -2.06 0.30
N TYR A 60 -1.71 -2.70 0.27
CA TYR A 60 -1.13 -3.28 -0.93
C TYR A 60 -2.01 -4.39 -1.51
N GLU A 61 -2.50 -5.33 -0.68
CA GLU A 61 -3.44 -6.37 -1.11
C GLU A 61 -4.72 -5.75 -1.70
N LYS A 62 -5.29 -4.75 -1.03
CA LYS A 62 -6.49 -4.05 -1.48
C LYS A 62 -6.28 -3.37 -2.85
N VAL A 63 -5.16 -2.66 -3.02
CA VAL A 63 -4.84 -1.96 -4.27
C VAL A 63 -4.51 -2.96 -5.38
N THR A 64 -3.79 -4.04 -5.07
CA THR A 64 -3.50 -5.13 -6.00
C THR A 64 -4.80 -5.78 -6.50
N ASN A 65 -5.71 -6.12 -5.60
CA ASN A 65 -7.02 -6.68 -5.97
C ASN A 65 -7.81 -5.72 -6.86
N TYR A 66 -7.82 -4.43 -6.52
CA TYR A 66 -8.49 -3.40 -7.32
C TYR A 66 -7.92 -3.28 -8.75
N ILE A 67 -6.60 -3.38 -8.91
CA ILE A 67 -5.94 -3.23 -10.21
C ILE A 67 -6.11 -4.48 -11.08
N TYR A 68 -5.93 -5.65 -10.48
CA TYR A 68 -5.89 -6.92 -11.22
C TYR A 68 -7.23 -7.65 -11.22
N GLY A 69 -8.26 -7.10 -10.57
CA GLY A 69 -9.59 -7.70 -10.53
C GLY A 69 -9.63 -9.04 -9.81
N VAL A 70 -8.70 -9.27 -8.86
CA VAL A 70 -8.79 -10.43 -7.97
C VAL A 70 -9.77 -10.07 -6.85
N ASP A 71 -11.03 -9.85 -7.24
CA ASP A 71 -12.15 -9.97 -6.32
C ASP A 71 -12.18 -11.44 -5.92
N LYS A 72 -11.52 -11.79 -4.82
CA LYS A 72 -12.06 -12.85 -3.99
C LYS A 72 -13.39 -12.33 -3.49
N GLU A 73 -14.43 -12.57 -4.27
CA GLU A 73 -15.81 -12.67 -3.80
C GLU A 73 -15.81 -13.58 -2.58
N GLU A 74 -15.59 -13.00 -1.40
CA GLU A 74 -16.22 -13.49 -0.18
C GLU A 74 -17.56 -12.75 -0.06
N GLU A 75 -18.45 -12.97 -1.02
CA GLU A 75 -19.89 -12.98 -0.72
C GLU A 75 -20.17 -14.30 -0.01
N LEU A 76 -19.90 -14.32 1.31
CA LEU A 76 -20.54 -15.25 2.22
C LEU A 76 -21.65 -14.51 2.96
N VAL A 77 -22.83 -14.42 2.31
CA VAL A 77 -24.14 -14.39 2.98
C VAL A 77 -25.16 -15.15 2.14
#